data_AF-A0A957ZR24-F1
#
_entry.id   AF-A0A957ZR24-F1
#
_cell.length_a   1.000
_cell.length_b   1.000
_cell.length_c   1.000
_cell.angle_alpha   90.00
_cell.angle_beta   90.00
_cell.angle_gamma   90.00
#
_symmetry.space_group_name_H-M   'P 1'
#
loop_
_entity.id
_entity.type
_entity.pdbx_description
1 polymer ?
#
loop_
_entity_poly.entity_id
_entity_poly.type
_entity_poly.pdbx_seq_one_letter_code
_entity_poly.pdbx_strand_id
1 'polypeptide(L)'
;LPEGLSSEKLEALLFPSQPQAAERQIPQPDWAEIHKALRHKGVTRSLLWIEYRQAHPDGYGYSQFCTHYRQWLKQLNPVMRQKHLAGEKVFIDYAGQTAPVTDPETGERKQAQIFVAVLGASNYTYAEAHATQSLPNWLGAHVRTLTFFGGVPAVLVPDNLKSGVKSPDRYEPDINPSYQEFARHYGVAVVPTRSRKPKDKAKVEVGVQVVERWILARLRDRAFFSLAELNQAIGELLTELNDRPMKHLGQSRRELFVELDQPSLKPLPQQPYEFAYWKKARVHIDYHVVFDKHYYSVPHTLMGKEVEVRATEKMVEIYYQRELRAAHPRSAAPGRYSTRREHMPAAHQAVDGWSPERFRRWAVEIGPQTDQLIAAVLDGRYHPQQAYRTCLGILGLAKRYGRDRLEAACQRALAAGIRSYKGVHNILKHKLDQLEVEQSPVTPLPAHANIRGQNYYS
;
A
#
# COMPACT_ATOMS: atom_id res chain seq x y z
N LEU A 1 0.13 -72.40 -31.81
CA LEU A 1 -0.05 -71.76 -33.14
C LEU A 1 0.48 -72.73 -34.18
N PRO A 2 -0.15 -72.85 -35.37
CA PRO A 2 0.42 -73.64 -36.47
C PRO A 2 1.87 -73.19 -36.75
N GLU A 3 2.77 -74.13 -37.07
CA GLU A 3 4.16 -73.80 -37.40
C GLU A 3 4.21 -72.83 -38.59
N GLY A 4 4.84 -71.67 -38.39
CA GLY A 4 4.97 -70.61 -39.40
C GLY A 4 4.00 -69.43 -39.27
N LEU A 5 3.02 -69.48 -38.36
CA LEU A 5 2.17 -68.32 -38.06
C LEU A 5 2.65 -67.58 -36.80
N SER A 6 3.18 -66.37 -36.99
CA SER A 6 3.43 -65.43 -35.89
C SER A 6 2.09 -64.95 -35.30
N SER A 7 2.12 -64.54 -34.02
CA SER A 7 0.95 -63.98 -33.33
C SER A 7 0.33 -62.81 -34.11
N GLU A 8 1.17 -61.97 -34.71
CA GLU A 8 0.77 -60.82 -35.54
C GLU A 8 0.03 -61.24 -36.81
N LYS A 9 0.45 -62.32 -37.45
CA LYS A 9 -0.25 -62.86 -38.64
C LYS A 9 -1.59 -63.47 -38.29
N LEU A 10 -1.69 -64.11 -37.12
CA LEU A 10 -2.96 -64.67 -36.64
C LEU A 10 -3.94 -63.55 -36.27
N GLU A 11 -3.45 -62.47 -35.63
CA GLU A 11 -4.25 -61.30 -35.30
C GLU A 11 -4.76 -60.58 -36.56
N ALA A 12 -3.92 -60.41 -37.58
CA ALA A 12 -4.33 -59.82 -38.85
C ALA A 12 -5.35 -60.67 -39.64
N LEU A 13 -5.34 -62.00 -39.46
CA LEU A 13 -6.31 -62.92 -40.06
C LEU A 13 -7.65 -62.96 -39.30
N LEU A 14 -7.60 -62.83 -37.97
CA LEU A 14 -8.80 -62.82 -37.11
C LEU A 14 -9.48 -61.45 -37.10
N PHE A 15 -8.71 -60.38 -37.27
CA PHE A 15 -9.18 -59.00 -37.35
C PHE A 15 -8.70 -58.36 -38.66
N PRO A 16 -9.21 -58.79 -39.82
CA PRO A 16 -8.87 -58.16 -41.09
C PRO A 16 -9.22 -56.68 -40.98
N SER A 17 -8.20 -55.83 -41.13
CA SER A 17 -8.35 -54.37 -41.15
C SER A 17 -9.47 -54.04 -42.14
N GLN A 18 -10.60 -53.53 -41.65
CA GLN A 18 -11.61 -52.96 -42.55
C GLN A 18 -10.88 -51.98 -43.47
N PRO A 19 -11.13 -51.98 -44.79
CA PRO A 19 -10.58 -50.95 -45.66
C PRO A 19 -10.90 -49.63 -44.97
N GLN A 20 -9.86 -48.87 -44.61
CA GLN A 20 -10.00 -47.55 -43.98
C GLN A 20 -11.04 -46.83 -44.82
N ALA A 21 -12.27 -46.72 -44.30
CA ALA A 21 -13.30 -45.91 -44.93
C ALA A 21 -12.64 -44.56 -45.06
N ALA A 22 -12.38 -44.14 -46.31
CA ALA A 22 -11.55 -42.97 -46.64
C ALA A 22 -11.77 -41.92 -45.56
N GLU A 23 -10.76 -41.69 -44.71
CA GLU A 23 -10.94 -40.96 -43.46
C GLU A 23 -11.67 -39.67 -43.82
N ARG A 24 -12.96 -39.58 -43.44
CA ARG A 24 -13.75 -38.39 -43.72
C ARG A 24 -12.97 -37.26 -43.06
N GLN A 25 -12.37 -36.39 -43.87
CA GLN A 25 -11.66 -35.22 -43.37
C GLN A 25 -12.73 -34.26 -42.83
N ILE A 26 -13.13 -34.49 -41.58
CA ILE A 26 -14.06 -33.62 -40.88
C ILE A 26 -13.34 -32.28 -40.69
N PRO A 27 -13.89 -31.16 -41.18
CA PRO A 27 -13.25 -29.85 -41.05
C PRO A 27 -12.97 -29.54 -39.58
N GLN A 28 -11.71 -29.34 -39.21
CA GLN A 28 -11.36 -29.02 -37.83
C GLN A 28 -11.63 -27.54 -37.54
N PRO A 29 -12.34 -27.22 -36.45
CA PRO A 29 -12.45 -25.84 -35.99
C PRO A 29 -11.07 -25.28 -35.63
N ASP A 30 -10.89 -23.97 -35.81
CA ASP A 30 -9.77 -23.27 -35.19
C ASP A 30 -10.00 -23.21 -33.68
N TRP A 31 -9.34 -24.12 -32.95
CA TRP A 31 -9.51 -24.23 -31.51
C TRP A 31 -8.99 -23.01 -30.74
N ALA A 32 -8.03 -22.25 -31.31
CA ALA A 32 -7.54 -21.02 -30.71
C ALA A 32 -8.63 -19.93 -30.77
N GLU A 33 -9.27 -19.75 -31.93
CA GLU A 33 -10.41 -18.84 -32.10
C GLU A 33 -11.59 -19.22 -31.19
N ILE A 34 -11.96 -20.50 -31.15
CA ILE A 34 -13.00 -21.01 -30.25
C ILE A 34 -12.66 -20.70 -28.78
N HIS A 35 -11.40 -20.87 -28.37
CA HIS A 35 -10.97 -20.59 -27.00
C HIS A 35 -10.99 -19.10 -26.66
N LYS A 36 -10.65 -18.22 -27.60
CA LYS A 36 -10.78 -16.77 -27.44
C LYS A 36 -12.24 -16.36 -27.32
N ALA A 37 -13.08 -16.84 -28.23
CA ALA A 37 -14.50 -16.50 -28.27
C ALA A 37 -15.22 -16.83 -26.94
N LEU A 38 -14.86 -17.95 -26.30
CA LEU A 38 -15.39 -18.35 -24.99
C LEU A 38 -15.08 -17.39 -23.84
N ARG A 39 -14.19 -16.41 -24.03
CA ARG A 39 -13.83 -15.38 -23.03
C ARG A 39 -14.77 -14.17 -23.08
N HIS A 40 -15.56 -14.03 -24.15
CA HIS A 40 -16.62 -13.03 -24.20
C HIS A 40 -17.81 -13.46 -23.34
N LYS A 41 -18.47 -12.45 -22.74
CA LYS A 41 -19.64 -12.66 -21.90
C LYS A 41 -20.80 -13.20 -22.75
N GLY A 42 -21.47 -14.25 -22.27
CA GLY A 42 -22.62 -14.87 -22.96
C GLY A 42 -22.25 -15.93 -23.99
N VAL A 43 -20.99 -16.02 -24.41
CA VAL A 43 -20.55 -17.04 -25.38
C VAL A 43 -20.41 -18.41 -24.70
N THR A 44 -21.07 -19.40 -25.30
CA THR A 44 -21.10 -20.78 -24.83
C THR A 44 -20.53 -21.73 -25.88
N ARG A 45 -20.09 -22.91 -25.44
CA ARG A 45 -19.58 -23.94 -26.35
C ARG A 45 -20.65 -24.44 -27.31
N SER A 46 -21.91 -24.47 -26.87
CA SER A 46 -23.05 -24.82 -27.71
C SER A 46 -23.29 -23.78 -28.79
N LEU A 47 -23.20 -22.48 -28.47
CA LEU A 47 -23.31 -21.41 -29.45
C LEU A 47 -22.22 -21.52 -30.53
N LEU A 48 -20.95 -21.62 -30.12
CA LEU A 48 -19.84 -21.76 -31.06
C LEU A 48 -19.90 -23.04 -31.89
N TRP A 49 -20.45 -24.12 -31.32
CA TRP A 49 -20.70 -25.34 -32.09
C TRP A 49 -21.80 -25.14 -33.13
N ILE A 50 -22.87 -24.41 -32.83
CA ILE A 50 -23.92 -24.07 -33.80
C ILE A 50 -23.31 -23.26 -34.96
N GLU A 51 -22.52 -22.23 -34.67
CA GLU A 51 -21.82 -21.41 -35.68
C GLU A 51 -20.88 -22.27 -36.54
N TYR A 52 -20.07 -23.12 -35.90
CA TYR A 52 -19.22 -24.08 -36.61
C TYR A 52 -20.02 -25.02 -37.51
N ARG A 53 -21.18 -25.53 -37.06
CA ARG A 53 -22.04 -26.42 -37.84
C ARG A 53 -22.77 -25.71 -38.98
N GLN A 54 -23.03 -24.41 -38.85
CA GLN A 54 -23.56 -23.59 -39.94
C GLN A 54 -22.52 -23.42 -41.06
N ALA A 55 -21.27 -23.15 -40.69
CA ALA A 55 -20.16 -23.06 -41.64
C ALA A 55 -19.74 -24.44 -42.21
N HIS A 56 -19.89 -25.51 -41.41
CA HIS A 56 -19.51 -26.87 -41.75
C HIS A 56 -20.66 -27.86 -41.46
N PRO A 57 -21.62 -28.01 -42.39
CA PRO A 57 -22.76 -28.92 -42.24
C PRO A 57 -22.40 -30.41 -42.10
N ASP A 58 -21.17 -30.81 -42.44
CA ASP A 58 -20.63 -32.15 -42.22
C ASP A 58 -19.60 -32.20 -41.08
N GLY A 59 -19.49 -31.12 -40.30
CA GLY A 59 -18.59 -30.99 -39.16
C GLY A 59 -18.97 -31.86 -37.96
N TYR A 60 -18.10 -31.89 -36.94
CA TYR A 60 -18.31 -32.64 -35.71
C TYR A 60 -19.68 -32.42 -35.04
N GLY A 61 -20.30 -33.52 -34.59
CA GLY A 61 -21.42 -33.43 -33.65
C GLY A 61 -20.99 -32.84 -32.31
N TYR A 62 -21.93 -32.28 -31.53
CA TYR A 62 -21.61 -31.50 -30.32
C TYR A 62 -20.71 -32.24 -29.33
N SER A 63 -20.93 -33.54 -29.12
CA SER A 63 -20.12 -34.38 -28.23
C SER A 63 -18.67 -34.53 -28.72
N GLN A 64 -18.46 -34.74 -30.02
CA GLN A 64 -17.15 -34.85 -30.65
C GLN A 64 -16.42 -33.50 -30.63
N PHE A 65 -17.09 -32.42 -31.03
CA PHE A 65 -16.58 -31.05 -30.92
C PHE A 65 -16.09 -30.77 -29.49
N CYS A 66 -16.91 -31.16 -28.50
CA CYS A 66 -16.56 -30.96 -27.12
C CYS A 66 -15.35 -31.79 -26.66
N THR A 67 -15.16 -32.98 -27.23
CA THR A 67 -14.07 -33.89 -26.88
C THR A 67 -12.76 -33.43 -27.50
N HIS A 68 -12.76 -33.07 -28.78
CA HIS A 68 -11.58 -32.52 -29.45
C HIS A 68 -11.14 -31.19 -28.84
N TYR A 69 -12.08 -30.29 -28.50
CA TYR A 69 -11.74 -29.07 -27.76
C TYR A 69 -11.08 -29.37 -26.40
N ARG A 70 -11.60 -30.36 -25.65
CA ARG A 70 -10.99 -30.79 -24.37
C ARG A 70 -9.59 -31.39 -24.56
N GLN A 71 -9.35 -32.11 -25.66
CA GLN A 71 -8.03 -32.64 -25.99
C GLN A 71 -7.05 -31.52 -26.33
N TRP A 72 -7.46 -30.55 -27.16
CA TRP A 72 -6.66 -29.37 -27.47
C TRP A 72 -6.35 -28.53 -26.22
N LEU A 73 -7.33 -28.31 -25.33
CA LEU A 73 -7.12 -27.61 -24.05
C LEU A 73 -6.03 -28.24 -23.17
N LYS A 74 -5.82 -29.56 -23.25
CA LYS A 74 -4.75 -30.24 -22.48
C LYS A 74 -3.35 -29.89 -22.98
N GLN A 75 -3.22 -29.39 -24.21
CA GLN A 75 -1.95 -28.92 -24.76
C GLN A 75 -1.60 -27.52 -24.24
N LEU A 76 -2.60 -26.74 -23.80
CA LEU A 76 -2.39 -25.43 -23.20
C LEU A 76 -1.79 -25.54 -21.78
N ASN A 77 -1.02 -24.51 -21.40
CA ASN A 77 -0.55 -24.31 -20.04
C ASN A 77 -1.75 -24.27 -19.05
N PRO A 78 -1.71 -24.96 -17.89
CA PRO A 78 -2.82 -25.06 -16.94
C PRO A 78 -3.61 -23.78 -16.66
N VAL A 79 -2.95 -22.62 -16.60
CA VAL A 79 -3.59 -21.32 -16.32
C VAL A 79 -4.43 -20.80 -17.49
N MET A 80 -4.08 -21.17 -18.72
CA MET A 80 -4.86 -20.85 -19.91
C MET A 80 -6.13 -21.69 -20.03
N ARG A 81 -6.20 -22.81 -19.31
CA ARG A 81 -7.40 -23.66 -19.28
C ARG A 81 -8.51 -23.07 -18.42
N GLN A 82 -8.17 -22.15 -17.51
CA GLN A 82 -9.16 -21.51 -16.64
C GLN A 82 -9.98 -20.51 -17.44
N LYS A 83 -11.31 -20.58 -17.31
CA LYS A 83 -12.22 -19.63 -17.95
C LYS A 83 -12.24 -18.33 -17.16
N HIS A 84 -11.66 -17.29 -17.72
CA HIS A 84 -11.73 -15.91 -17.22
C HIS A 84 -12.35 -15.05 -18.30
N LEU A 85 -13.35 -14.25 -17.95
CA LEU A 85 -13.98 -13.35 -18.92
C LEU A 85 -13.11 -12.11 -19.14
N ALA A 86 -13.22 -11.55 -20.34
CA ALA A 86 -12.54 -10.33 -20.70
C ALA A 86 -12.96 -9.15 -19.80
N GLY A 87 -11.98 -8.34 -19.35
CA GLY A 87 -12.17 -7.20 -18.46
C GLY A 87 -12.65 -7.55 -17.04
N GLU A 88 -12.80 -8.83 -16.71
CA GLU A 88 -13.47 -9.24 -15.46
C GLU A 88 -12.52 -9.20 -14.27
N LYS A 89 -11.38 -9.90 -14.34
CA LYS A 89 -10.52 -10.16 -13.18
C LYS A 89 -9.07 -9.79 -13.45
N VAL A 90 -8.47 -9.08 -12.50
CA VAL A 90 -7.02 -8.93 -12.39
C VAL A 90 -6.55 -9.65 -11.14
N PHE A 91 -5.52 -10.47 -11.28
CA PHE A 91 -4.91 -11.21 -10.17
C PHE A 91 -3.62 -10.51 -9.74
N ILE A 92 -3.44 -10.33 -8.44
CA ILE A 92 -2.40 -9.44 -7.90
C ILE A 92 -1.64 -10.13 -6.77
N ASP A 93 -0.32 -10.09 -6.81
CA ASP A 93 0.56 -10.66 -5.79
C ASP A 93 1.92 -9.94 -5.79
N TYR A 94 2.73 -10.20 -4.77
CA TYR A 94 4.16 -9.89 -4.80
C TYR A 94 4.95 -11.13 -5.22
N ALA A 95 5.99 -10.95 -6.04
CA ALA A 95 6.93 -12.02 -6.34
C ALA A 95 7.69 -12.44 -5.08
N GLY A 96 8.03 -13.73 -5.01
CA GLY A 96 8.89 -14.24 -3.94
C GLY A 96 10.33 -13.76 -4.10
N GLN A 97 10.79 -13.62 -5.36
CA GLN A 97 12.09 -13.03 -5.66
C GLN A 97 12.09 -11.51 -5.49
N THR A 98 13.18 -11.01 -4.90
CA THR A 98 13.45 -9.57 -4.72
C THR A 98 14.61 -9.12 -5.60
N ALA A 99 14.71 -7.82 -5.85
CA ALA A 99 15.82 -7.22 -6.60
C ALA A 99 16.63 -6.28 -5.72
N PRO A 100 17.97 -6.39 -5.65
CA PRO A 100 18.78 -5.50 -4.85
C PRO A 100 18.90 -4.11 -5.49
N VAL A 101 18.73 -3.07 -4.68
CA VAL A 101 19.03 -1.67 -5.01
C VAL A 101 20.10 -1.18 -4.04
N THR A 102 21.19 -0.63 -4.58
CA THR A 102 22.34 -0.19 -3.81
C THR A 102 22.27 1.31 -3.58
N ASP A 103 22.40 1.74 -2.33
CA ASP A 103 22.55 3.14 -1.99
C ASP A 103 23.93 3.64 -2.47
N PRO A 104 24.02 4.68 -3.32
CA PRO A 104 25.27 5.11 -3.91
C PRO A 104 26.21 5.80 -2.91
N GLU A 105 25.68 6.34 -1.80
CA GLU A 105 26.48 7.04 -0.79
C GLU A 105 27.05 6.08 0.26
N THR A 106 26.24 5.10 0.66
CA THR A 106 26.58 4.18 1.77
C THR A 106 27.02 2.79 1.30
N GLY A 107 26.72 2.42 0.04
CA GLY A 107 26.91 1.06 -0.47
C GLY A 107 25.91 0.03 0.09
N GLU A 108 24.93 0.45 0.91
CA GLU A 108 23.94 -0.43 1.52
C GLU A 108 23.00 -1.03 0.44
N ARG A 109 22.81 -2.35 0.45
CA ARG A 109 21.91 -3.04 -0.49
C ARG A 109 20.55 -3.30 0.15
N LYS A 110 19.49 -2.73 -0.42
CA LYS A 110 18.10 -2.93 0.01
C LYS A 110 17.35 -3.80 -1.00
N GLN A 111 16.59 -4.77 -0.51
CA GLN A 111 15.84 -5.70 -1.34
C GLN A 111 14.48 -5.12 -1.73
N ALA A 112 14.36 -4.70 -2.99
CA ALA A 112 13.11 -4.22 -3.56
C ALA A 112 12.15 -5.38 -3.80
N GLN A 113 10.89 -5.16 -3.43
CA GLN A 113 9.77 -6.09 -3.56
C GLN A 113 9.11 -5.90 -4.91
N ILE A 114 8.77 -6.98 -5.61
CA ILE A 114 8.25 -6.91 -6.98
C ILE A 114 6.74 -7.14 -6.97
N PHE A 115 5.98 -6.09 -7.24
CA PHE A 115 4.54 -6.15 -7.42
C PHE A 115 4.21 -6.71 -8.80
N VAL A 116 3.23 -7.60 -8.90
CA VAL A 116 2.78 -8.21 -10.16
C VAL A 116 1.25 -8.20 -10.24
N ALA A 117 0.72 -7.78 -11.38
CA ALA A 117 -0.70 -7.83 -11.69
C ALA A 117 -0.95 -8.44 -13.09
N VAL A 118 -1.94 -9.33 -13.20
CA VAL A 118 -2.19 -10.09 -14.43
C VAL A 118 -3.68 -10.15 -14.76
N LEU A 119 -4.04 -9.74 -15.98
CA LEU A 119 -5.42 -9.88 -16.49
C LEU A 119 -5.79 -11.35 -16.73
N GLY A 120 -6.99 -11.72 -16.28
CA GLY A 120 -7.49 -13.09 -16.32
C GLY A 120 -7.64 -13.64 -17.74
N ALA A 121 -8.17 -12.87 -18.68
CA ALA A 121 -8.33 -13.30 -20.06
C ALA A 121 -6.97 -13.25 -20.79
N SER A 122 -6.48 -12.07 -21.19
CA SER A 122 -5.26 -11.94 -22.01
C SER A 122 -3.96 -12.45 -21.37
N ASN A 123 -3.87 -12.51 -20.04
CA ASN A 123 -2.60 -12.58 -19.29
C ASN A 123 -1.71 -11.35 -19.49
N TYR A 124 -2.28 -10.23 -19.93
CA TYR A 124 -1.55 -8.98 -19.98
C TYR A 124 -1.06 -8.64 -18.59
N THR A 125 0.27 -8.49 -18.49
CA THR A 125 0.99 -8.50 -17.22
C THR A 125 1.56 -7.12 -16.97
N TYR A 126 1.44 -6.67 -15.72
CA TYR A 126 2.09 -5.51 -15.18
C TYR A 126 3.03 -5.93 -14.05
N ALA A 127 4.20 -5.30 -13.97
CA ALA A 127 5.14 -5.53 -12.89
C ALA A 127 5.92 -4.26 -12.56
N GLU A 128 6.23 -4.06 -11.28
CA GLU A 128 7.07 -2.95 -10.81
C GLU A 128 7.73 -3.27 -9.45
N ALA A 129 8.78 -2.54 -9.10
CA ALA A 129 9.55 -2.69 -7.89
C ALA A 129 9.24 -1.57 -6.86
N HIS A 130 9.09 -1.97 -5.60
CA HIS A 130 8.87 -1.08 -4.46
C HIS A 130 9.90 -1.29 -3.35
N ALA A 131 10.15 -0.24 -2.56
CA ALA A 131 10.96 -0.35 -1.34
C ALA A 131 10.32 -1.30 -0.31
N THR A 132 8.99 -1.27 -0.17
CA THR A 132 8.25 -2.01 0.85
C THR A 132 6.87 -2.42 0.35
N GLN A 133 6.26 -3.43 0.99
CA GLN A 133 4.86 -3.83 0.76
C GLN A 133 3.85 -3.02 1.60
N SER A 134 4.20 -1.77 1.95
CA SER A 134 3.34 -0.90 2.73
C SER A 134 2.05 -0.55 1.98
N LEU A 135 0.99 -0.21 2.70
CA LEU A 135 -0.30 0.14 2.11
C LEU A 135 -0.24 1.27 1.06
N PRO A 136 0.53 2.37 1.23
CA PRO A 136 0.68 3.39 0.20
C PRO A 136 1.29 2.84 -1.09
N ASN A 137 2.34 2.02 -0.98
CA ASN A 137 2.97 1.38 -2.14
C ASN A 137 1.99 0.42 -2.81
N TRP A 138 1.25 -0.36 -2.03
CA TRP A 138 0.24 -1.28 -2.52
C TRP A 138 -0.87 -0.57 -3.32
N LEU A 139 -1.48 0.47 -2.77
CA LEU A 139 -2.55 1.20 -3.45
C LEU A 139 -2.03 2.03 -4.62
N GLY A 140 -0.83 2.63 -4.47
CA GLY A 140 -0.14 3.28 -5.58
C GLY A 140 0.11 2.34 -6.75
N ALA A 141 0.45 1.07 -6.46
CA ALA A 141 0.64 0.05 -7.49
C ALA A 141 -0.62 -0.25 -8.26
N HIS A 142 -1.75 -0.32 -7.55
CA HIS A 142 -3.04 -0.52 -8.18
C HIS A 142 -3.40 0.65 -9.10
N VAL A 143 -3.19 1.89 -8.65
CA VAL A 143 -3.40 3.09 -9.48
C VAL A 143 -2.58 2.98 -10.78
N ARG A 144 -1.27 2.72 -10.67
CA ARG A 144 -0.39 2.58 -11.85
C ARG A 144 -0.76 1.40 -12.74
N THR A 145 -1.20 0.27 -12.16
CA THR A 145 -1.71 -0.89 -12.90
C THR A 145 -2.95 -0.54 -13.73
N LEU A 146 -3.93 0.14 -13.12
CA LEU A 146 -5.15 0.55 -13.82
C LEU A 146 -4.85 1.56 -14.93
N THR A 147 -3.94 2.50 -14.66
CA THR A 147 -3.43 3.42 -15.68
C THR A 147 -2.71 2.69 -16.82
N PHE A 148 -1.87 1.69 -16.51
CA PHE A 148 -1.18 0.88 -17.50
C PHE A 148 -2.14 0.08 -18.39
N PHE A 149 -3.24 -0.44 -17.83
CA PHE A 149 -4.31 -1.07 -18.60
C PHE A 149 -5.20 -0.06 -19.34
N GLY A 150 -5.13 1.23 -19.03
CA GLY A 150 -6.00 2.25 -19.62
C GLY A 150 -7.48 2.09 -19.24
N GLY A 151 -7.80 1.34 -18.18
CA GLY A 151 -9.16 1.01 -17.80
C GLY A 151 -9.26 0.23 -16.50
N VAL A 152 -10.48 0.08 -15.99
CA VAL A 152 -10.78 -0.57 -14.71
C VAL A 152 -11.48 -1.92 -14.93
N PRO A 153 -10.95 -3.04 -14.38
CA PRO A 153 -11.62 -4.33 -14.45
C PRO A 153 -12.84 -4.37 -13.52
N ALA A 154 -13.66 -5.43 -13.63
CA ALA A 154 -14.76 -5.61 -12.69
C ALA A 154 -14.28 -5.98 -11.27
N VAL A 155 -13.22 -6.78 -11.15
CA VAL A 155 -12.75 -7.37 -9.90
C VAL A 155 -11.22 -7.38 -9.82
N LEU A 156 -10.68 -6.99 -8.67
CA LEU A 156 -9.30 -7.16 -8.27
C LEU A 156 -9.21 -8.34 -7.30
N VAL A 157 -8.30 -9.27 -7.57
CA VAL A 157 -8.13 -10.51 -6.82
C VAL A 157 -6.72 -10.54 -6.21
N PRO A 158 -6.53 -9.91 -5.04
CA PRO A 158 -5.25 -9.94 -4.35
C PRO A 158 -5.02 -11.26 -3.61
N ASP A 159 -3.79 -11.78 -3.67
CA ASP A 159 -3.36 -12.92 -2.88
C ASP A 159 -2.86 -12.43 -1.51
N ASN A 160 -3.67 -12.67 -0.48
CA ASN A 160 -3.37 -12.40 0.94
C ASN A 160 -3.26 -10.91 1.36
N LEU A 161 -4.33 -10.43 1.99
CA LEU A 161 -4.47 -9.07 2.54
C LEU A 161 -3.65 -8.81 3.82
N LYS A 162 -2.46 -9.38 4.07
CA LYS A 162 -1.69 -8.97 5.27
C LYS A 162 -1.38 -7.46 5.27
N SER A 163 -1.24 -6.85 4.08
CA SER A 163 -1.07 -5.40 3.92
C SER A 163 -2.39 -4.60 3.89
N GLY A 164 -3.55 -5.27 3.82
CA GLY A 164 -4.86 -4.65 3.62
C GLY A 164 -6.00 -5.16 4.50
N VAL A 165 -5.74 -6.01 5.49
CA VAL A 165 -6.73 -6.54 6.45
C VAL A 165 -6.19 -6.40 7.86
N LYS A 166 -7.00 -5.78 8.73
CA LYS A 166 -6.67 -5.59 10.15
C LYS A 166 -6.92 -6.85 10.99
N SER A 167 -7.79 -7.75 10.53
CA SER A 167 -8.00 -9.09 11.10
C SER A 167 -8.66 -10.01 10.08
N PRO A 168 -8.13 -11.23 9.85
CA PRO A 168 -8.70 -12.18 8.91
C PRO A 168 -9.98 -12.80 9.51
N ASP A 169 -11.12 -12.12 9.39
CA ASP A 169 -12.42 -12.75 9.58
C ASP A 169 -12.83 -13.46 8.27
N ARG A 170 -13.37 -14.67 8.42
CA ARG A 170 -13.76 -15.58 7.35
C ARG A 170 -15.07 -15.16 6.67
N TYR A 171 -15.86 -14.29 7.31
CA TYR A 171 -17.19 -13.88 6.84
C TYR A 171 -17.23 -12.42 6.38
N GLU A 172 -16.52 -11.52 7.06
CA GLU A 172 -16.35 -10.13 6.67
C GLU A 172 -14.88 -9.72 6.84
N PRO A 173 -14.02 -9.91 5.83
CA PRO A 173 -12.67 -9.37 5.94
C PRO A 173 -12.78 -7.86 6.12
N ASP A 174 -12.30 -7.36 7.26
CA ASP A 174 -12.19 -5.94 7.57
C ASP A 174 -11.16 -5.33 6.60
N ILE A 175 -11.60 -5.05 5.37
CA ILE A 175 -10.80 -4.43 4.32
C ILE A 175 -10.38 -3.08 4.88
N ASN A 176 -9.09 -2.80 4.80
CA ASN A 176 -8.50 -1.54 5.22
C ASN A 176 -9.32 -0.36 4.64
N PRO A 177 -9.78 0.62 5.45
CA PRO A 177 -10.61 1.73 4.99
C PRO A 177 -10.06 2.44 3.76
N SER A 178 -8.73 2.61 3.64
CA SER A 178 -8.12 3.21 2.46
C SER A 178 -8.27 2.34 1.20
N TYR A 179 -8.25 1.01 1.33
CA TYR A 179 -8.46 0.10 0.20
C TYR A 179 -9.93 0.05 -0.22
N GLN A 180 -10.86 0.19 0.73
CA GLN A 180 -12.28 0.34 0.43
C GLN A 180 -12.58 1.69 -0.27
N GLU A 181 -11.94 2.77 0.18
CA GLU A 181 -12.02 4.09 -0.49
C GLU A 181 -11.51 4.00 -1.92
N PHE A 182 -10.35 3.35 -2.14
CA PHE A 182 -9.81 3.06 -3.46
C PHE A 182 -10.80 2.26 -4.33
N ALA A 183 -11.37 1.18 -3.80
CA ALA A 183 -12.30 0.32 -4.53
C ALA A 183 -13.55 1.10 -4.97
N ARG A 184 -14.05 1.98 -4.09
CA ARG A 184 -15.17 2.88 -4.38
C ARG A 184 -14.80 3.93 -5.44
N HIS A 185 -13.62 4.54 -5.36
CA HIS A 185 -13.13 5.54 -6.32
C HIS A 185 -13.13 5.02 -7.76
N TYR A 186 -12.67 3.78 -7.95
CA TYR A 186 -12.61 3.14 -9.26
C TYR A 186 -13.87 2.34 -9.62
N GLY A 187 -14.83 2.19 -8.72
CA GLY A 187 -16.03 1.37 -8.94
C GLY A 187 -15.70 -0.11 -9.23
N VAL A 188 -14.71 -0.64 -8.50
CA VAL A 188 -14.16 -1.99 -8.67
C VAL A 188 -14.40 -2.83 -7.41
N ALA A 189 -14.68 -4.12 -7.57
CA ALA A 189 -14.79 -5.03 -6.44
C ALA A 189 -13.40 -5.58 -6.06
N VAL A 190 -13.11 -5.68 -4.77
CA VAL A 190 -11.90 -6.36 -4.27
C VAL A 190 -12.32 -7.68 -3.65
N VAL A 191 -11.92 -8.79 -4.27
CA VAL A 191 -12.30 -10.14 -3.84
C VAL A 191 -11.03 -10.97 -3.64
N PRO A 192 -10.54 -11.08 -2.40
CA PRO A 192 -9.30 -11.79 -2.09
C PRO A 192 -9.41 -13.28 -2.41
N THR A 193 -8.27 -13.91 -2.72
CA THR A 193 -8.22 -15.36 -2.85
C THR A 193 -8.59 -16.04 -1.53
N ARG A 194 -9.32 -17.16 -1.61
CA ARG A 194 -9.67 -17.94 -0.43
C ARG A 194 -8.45 -18.70 0.08
N SER A 195 -8.14 -18.53 1.37
CA SER A 195 -7.10 -19.31 2.03
C SER A 195 -7.31 -20.81 1.82
N ARG A 196 -6.24 -21.53 1.45
CA ARG A 196 -6.22 -22.99 1.22
C ARG A 196 -7.05 -23.49 0.02
N LYS A 197 -7.29 -22.65 -1.00
CA LYS A 197 -7.83 -23.09 -2.31
C LYS A 197 -6.83 -22.83 -3.45
N PRO A 198 -5.96 -23.81 -3.79
CA PRO A 198 -4.88 -23.63 -4.79
C PRO A 198 -5.36 -23.16 -6.17
N LYS A 199 -6.60 -23.51 -6.56
CA LYS A 199 -7.15 -23.16 -7.88
C LYS A 199 -7.42 -21.66 -8.04
N ASP A 200 -7.75 -20.96 -6.95
CA ASP A 200 -8.04 -19.52 -6.97
C ASP A 200 -6.74 -18.69 -7.13
N LYS A 201 -5.59 -19.28 -6.76
CA LYS A 201 -4.26 -18.65 -6.75
C LYS A 201 -3.41 -18.95 -8.00
N ALA A 202 -3.67 -20.05 -8.69
CA ALA A 202 -2.83 -20.55 -9.78
C ALA A 202 -2.53 -19.52 -10.90
N LYS A 203 -3.44 -18.57 -11.18
CA LYS A 203 -3.20 -17.55 -12.22
C LYS A 203 -2.09 -16.58 -11.81
N VAL A 204 -2.15 -16.06 -10.59
CA VAL A 204 -1.16 -15.08 -10.12
C VAL A 204 0.20 -15.72 -9.92
N GLU A 205 0.25 -16.95 -9.40
CA GLU A 205 1.49 -17.71 -9.24
C GLU A 205 2.23 -17.89 -10.57
N VAL A 206 1.53 -18.28 -11.64
CA VAL A 206 2.17 -18.42 -12.95
C VAL A 206 2.59 -17.07 -13.52
N GLY A 207 1.79 -16.03 -13.31
CA GLY A 207 2.16 -14.65 -13.65
C GLY A 207 3.45 -14.19 -12.99
N VAL A 208 3.55 -14.39 -11.67
CA VAL A 208 4.74 -14.15 -10.87
C VAL A 208 5.93 -14.94 -11.41
N GLN A 209 5.77 -16.25 -11.63
CA GLN A 209 6.87 -17.06 -12.18
C GLN A 209 7.31 -16.62 -13.58
N VAL A 210 6.40 -16.05 -14.38
CA VAL A 210 6.72 -15.47 -15.69
C VAL A 210 7.54 -14.20 -15.51
N VAL A 211 7.16 -13.31 -14.60
CA VAL A 211 7.94 -12.10 -14.25
C VAL A 211 9.32 -12.47 -13.70
N GLU A 212 9.40 -13.42 -12.77
CA GLU A 212 10.67 -13.90 -12.21
C GLU A 212 11.61 -14.41 -13.32
N ARG A 213 11.10 -15.23 -14.25
CA ARG A 213 11.91 -15.83 -15.31
C ARG A 213 12.28 -14.87 -16.44
N TRP A 214 11.37 -13.99 -16.84
CA TRP A 214 11.56 -13.15 -18.03
C TRP A 214 12.05 -11.74 -17.71
N ILE A 215 11.92 -11.30 -16.47
CA ILE A 215 12.34 -9.97 -16.03
C ILE A 215 13.47 -10.12 -15.01
N LEU A 216 13.20 -10.64 -13.81
CA LEU A 216 14.18 -10.64 -12.72
C LEU A 216 15.43 -11.47 -13.04
N ALA A 217 15.28 -12.65 -13.64
CA ALA A 217 16.41 -13.47 -14.03
C ALA A 217 17.30 -12.80 -15.09
N ARG A 218 16.77 -11.92 -15.95
CA ARG A 218 17.57 -11.15 -16.91
C ARG A 218 18.29 -9.97 -16.25
N LEU A 219 17.75 -9.44 -15.16
CA LEU A 219 18.33 -8.34 -14.41
C LEU A 219 19.32 -8.77 -13.32
N ARG A 220 19.47 -10.08 -13.07
CA ARG A 220 20.23 -10.64 -11.94
C ARG A 220 21.70 -10.18 -11.84
N ASP A 221 22.33 -9.89 -12.98
CA ASP A 221 23.75 -9.52 -13.08
C ASP A 221 23.94 -7.99 -13.21
N ARG A 222 22.85 -7.21 -13.17
CA ARG A 222 22.87 -5.75 -13.26
C ARG A 222 22.72 -5.12 -11.86
N ALA A 223 23.60 -4.19 -11.54
CA ALA A 223 23.48 -3.36 -10.33
C ALA A 223 22.57 -2.16 -10.61
N PHE A 224 21.73 -1.84 -9.64
CA PHE A 224 20.85 -0.67 -9.68
C PHE A 224 21.12 0.23 -8.48
N PHE A 225 21.10 1.54 -8.71
CA PHE A 225 21.38 2.55 -7.69
C PHE A 225 20.15 3.35 -7.26
N SER A 226 19.01 3.12 -7.90
CA SER A 226 17.72 3.67 -7.48
C SER A 226 16.56 2.77 -7.87
N LEU A 227 15.43 2.91 -7.18
CA LEU A 227 14.19 2.24 -7.57
C LEU A 227 13.68 2.71 -8.94
N ALA A 228 13.95 3.97 -9.32
CA ALA A 228 13.57 4.50 -10.62
C ALA A 228 14.30 3.77 -11.75
N GLU A 229 15.62 3.59 -11.59
CA GLU A 229 16.44 2.85 -12.57
C GLU A 229 15.98 1.39 -12.71
N LEU A 230 15.73 0.71 -11.58
CA LEU A 230 15.21 -0.66 -11.59
C LEU A 230 13.84 -0.73 -12.29
N ASN A 231 12.93 0.19 -11.99
CA ASN A 231 11.61 0.23 -12.62
C ASN A 231 11.65 0.54 -14.11
N GLN A 232 12.59 1.38 -14.56
CA GLN A 232 12.81 1.61 -15.99
C GLN A 232 13.21 0.30 -16.69
N ALA A 233 14.21 -0.41 -16.14
CA ALA A 233 14.66 -1.68 -16.72
C ALA A 233 13.57 -2.77 -16.68
N ILE A 234 12.75 -2.81 -15.62
CA ILE A 234 11.57 -3.68 -15.55
C ILE A 234 10.57 -3.31 -16.66
N GLY A 235 10.30 -2.03 -16.89
CA GLY A 235 9.36 -1.55 -17.90
C GLY A 235 9.75 -1.93 -19.34
N GLU A 236 11.04 -1.86 -19.67
CA GLU A 236 11.58 -2.32 -20.96
C GLU A 236 11.31 -3.82 -21.17
N LEU A 237 11.69 -4.65 -20.19
CA LEU A 237 11.49 -6.10 -20.24
C LEU A 237 10.02 -6.52 -20.17
N LEU A 238 9.18 -5.73 -19.49
CA LEU A 238 7.75 -5.93 -19.40
C LEU A 238 7.08 -5.72 -20.77
N THR A 239 7.55 -4.73 -21.54
CA THR A 239 7.08 -4.49 -22.91
C THR A 239 7.42 -5.70 -23.78
N GLU A 240 8.68 -6.15 -23.78
CA GLU A 240 9.10 -7.36 -24.51
C GLU A 240 8.28 -8.60 -24.11
N LEU A 241 8.01 -8.77 -22.81
CA LEU A 241 7.22 -9.90 -22.30
C LEU A 241 5.79 -9.90 -22.85
N ASN A 242 5.15 -8.72 -22.92
CA ASN A 242 3.77 -8.59 -23.37
C ASN A 242 3.63 -8.67 -24.89
N ASP A 243 4.64 -8.21 -25.64
CA ASP A 243 4.67 -8.27 -27.11
C ASP A 243 5.07 -9.64 -27.67
N ARG A 244 5.64 -10.50 -26.83
CA ARG A 244 6.04 -11.84 -27.25
C ARG A 244 4.84 -12.73 -27.62
N PRO A 245 4.81 -13.32 -28.82
CA PRO A 245 3.78 -14.30 -29.21
C PRO A 245 3.78 -15.55 -28.32
N MET A 246 2.59 -15.98 -27.92
CA MET A 246 2.41 -17.21 -27.15
C MET A 246 2.27 -18.40 -28.09
N LYS A 247 3.20 -19.37 -28.01
CA LYS A 247 3.33 -20.51 -28.94
C LYS A 247 2.02 -21.22 -29.31
N HIS A 248 1.10 -21.39 -28.36
CA HIS A 248 -0.14 -22.15 -28.59
C HIS A 248 -1.33 -21.31 -29.09
N LEU A 249 -1.22 -19.98 -29.04
CA LEU A 249 -2.28 -19.06 -29.44
C LEU A 249 -1.91 -18.23 -30.67
N GLY A 250 -0.64 -18.21 -31.07
CA GLY A 250 -0.15 -17.40 -32.20
C GLY A 250 -0.11 -15.89 -31.92
N GLN A 251 -0.78 -15.42 -30.85
CA GLN A 251 -0.87 -14.01 -30.48
C GLN A 251 -0.08 -13.69 -29.21
N SER A 252 0.35 -12.44 -29.09
CA SER A 252 0.97 -11.88 -27.89
C SER A 252 -0.06 -11.57 -26.81
N ARG A 253 0.42 -11.31 -25.58
CA ARG A 253 -0.46 -10.88 -24.48
C ARG A 253 -1.07 -9.52 -24.79
N ARG A 254 -0.30 -8.63 -25.44
CA ARG A 254 -0.74 -7.29 -25.85
C ARG A 254 -1.82 -7.36 -26.92
N GLU A 255 -1.67 -8.22 -27.92
CA GLU A 255 -2.68 -8.43 -28.96
C GLU A 255 -4.00 -8.93 -28.36
N LEU A 256 -3.93 -9.97 -27.50
CA LEU A 256 -5.12 -10.47 -26.81
C LEU A 256 -5.75 -9.42 -25.87
N PHE A 257 -4.94 -8.55 -25.27
CA PHE A 257 -5.45 -7.47 -24.44
C PHE A 257 -6.28 -6.48 -25.26
N VAL A 258 -5.74 -6.02 -26.40
CA VAL A 258 -6.43 -5.09 -27.30
C VAL A 258 -7.71 -5.72 -27.85
N GLU A 259 -7.67 -7.00 -28.23
CA GLU A 259 -8.81 -7.72 -28.80
C GLU A 259 -9.91 -8.02 -27.77
N LEU A 260 -9.54 -8.44 -26.55
CA LEU A 260 -10.48 -8.97 -25.56
C LEU A 260 -10.75 -7.98 -24.42
N ASP A 261 -9.71 -7.65 -23.66
CA ASP A 261 -9.84 -6.98 -22.37
C ASP A 261 -10.12 -5.49 -22.51
N GLN A 262 -9.34 -4.78 -23.33
CA GLN A 262 -9.44 -3.33 -23.53
C GLN A 262 -10.87 -2.84 -23.82
N PRO A 263 -11.64 -3.43 -24.76
CA PRO A 263 -13.02 -3.01 -25.01
C PRO A 263 -14.00 -3.36 -23.88
N SER A 264 -13.62 -4.25 -22.98
CA SER A 264 -14.44 -4.72 -21.85
C SER A 264 -14.14 -4.00 -20.53
N LEU A 265 -13.07 -3.20 -20.47
CA LEU A 265 -12.71 -2.43 -19.28
C LEU A 265 -13.61 -1.19 -19.13
N LYS A 266 -13.90 -0.82 -17.88
CA LYS A 266 -14.56 0.46 -17.57
C LYS A 266 -13.56 1.61 -17.79
N PRO A 267 -14.03 2.82 -18.15
CA PRO A 267 -13.15 3.97 -18.27
C PRO A 267 -12.51 4.33 -16.92
N LEU A 268 -11.30 4.89 -16.98
CA LEU A 268 -10.66 5.47 -15.80
C LEU A 268 -11.39 6.75 -15.35
N PRO A 269 -11.46 7.04 -14.04
CA PRO A 269 -11.91 8.35 -13.56
C PRO A 269 -10.96 9.46 -14.04
N GLN A 270 -11.46 10.68 -14.17
CA GLN A 270 -10.65 11.84 -14.61
C GLN A 270 -9.45 12.12 -13.70
N GLN A 271 -9.62 11.89 -12.39
CA GLN A 271 -8.58 12.08 -11.40
C GLN A 271 -8.13 10.73 -10.84
N PRO A 272 -6.81 10.46 -10.77
CA PRO A 272 -6.30 9.26 -10.12
C PRO A 272 -6.62 9.30 -8.63
N TYR A 273 -6.77 8.12 -8.01
CA TYR A 273 -6.93 8.03 -6.57
C TYR A 273 -5.67 8.56 -5.86
N GLU A 274 -5.85 9.53 -4.97
CA GLU A 274 -4.81 9.97 -4.05
C GLU A 274 -4.91 9.18 -2.75
N PHE A 275 -3.84 8.48 -2.39
CA PHE A 275 -3.82 7.70 -1.16
C PHE A 275 -3.96 8.60 0.07
N ALA A 276 -4.92 8.26 0.93
CA ALA A 276 -5.12 8.90 2.22
C ALA A 276 -4.99 7.90 3.37
N TYR A 277 -4.25 8.29 4.40
CA TYR A 277 -4.24 7.63 5.70
C TYR A 277 -5.48 8.02 6.49
N TRP A 278 -6.24 7.03 6.94
CA TRP A 278 -7.35 7.24 7.85
C TRP A 278 -6.97 6.84 9.28
N LYS A 279 -7.21 7.75 10.22
CA LYS A 279 -6.95 7.51 11.64
C LYS A 279 -7.99 8.23 12.51
N LYS A 280 -8.51 7.53 13.52
CA LYS A 280 -9.27 8.17 14.59
C LYS A 280 -8.33 8.91 15.55
N ALA A 281 -8.69 10.14 15.90
CA ALA A 281 -7.95 10.96 16.84
C ALA A 281 -8.92 11.66 17.79
N ARG A 282 -8.54 11.82 19.06
CA ARG A 282 -9.31 12.61 20.01
C ARG A 282 -8.81 14.05 19.98
N VAL A 283 -9.74 14.99 19.85
CA VAL A 283 -9.44 16.43 19.93
C VAL A 283 -9.03 16.76 21.35
N HIS A 284 -7.85 17.33 21.49
CA HIS A 284 -7.29 17.65 22.79
C HIS A 284 -7.79 19.02 23.28
N ILE A 285 -7.47 19.36 24.54
CA ILE A 285 -7.97 20.55 25.24
C ILE A 285 -7.51 21.88 24.63
N ASP A 286 -6.41 21.81 23.89
CA ASP A 286 -5.84 22.89 23.10
C ASP A 286 -6.47 22.92 21.70
N TYR A 287 -7.63 22.29 21.45
CA TYR A 287 -8.34 22.25 20.17
C TYR A 287 -7.49 21.74 18.99
N HIS A 288 -6.53 20.86 19.24
CA HIS A 288 -5.69 20.22 18.22
C HIS A 288 -5.85 18.69 18.19
N VAL A 289 -5.57 18.10 17.04
CA VAL A 289 -5.35 16.66 16.84
C VAL A 289 -3.92 16.39 16.39
N VAL A 290 -3.42 15.19 16.69
CA VAL A 290 -2.04 14.78 16.34
C VAL A 290 -2.04 13.81 15.18
N PHE A 291 -1.38 14.20 14.10
CA PHE A 291 -1.06 13.33 12.98
C PHE A 291 0.42 13.45 12.64
N ASP A 292 1.11 12.31 12.50
CA ASP A 292 2.55 12.23 12.17
C ASP A 292 3.46 13.14 13.03
N LYS A 293 3.21 13.16 14.34
CA LYS A 293 3.90 14.01 15.33
C LYS A 293 3.73 15.52 15.14
N HIS A 294 2.84 15.97 14.26
CA HIS A 294 2.45 17.38 14.06
C HIS A 294 1.03 17.64 14.61
N TYR A 295 0.76 18.87 15.04
CA TYR A 295 -0.53 19.27 15.62
C TYR A 295 -1.33 20.13 14.65
N TYR A 296 -2.58 19.75 14.38
CA TYR A 296 -3.49 20.48 13.49
C TYR A 296 -4.71 20.94 14.26
N SER A 297 -5.05 22.23 14.17
CA SER A 297 -6.20 22.76 14.92
C SER A 297 -7.53 22.34 14.30
N VAL A 298 -8.56 22.25 15.12
CA VAL A 298 -9.97 22.03 14.73
C VAL A 298 -10.86 23.02 15.47
N PRO A 299 -12.09 23.29 15.00
CA PRO A 299 -13.03 24.12 15.74
C PRO A 299 -13.13 23.68 17.22
N HIS A 300 -12.95 24.63 18.13
CA HIS A 300 -12.94 24.38 19.58
C HIS A 300 -14.21 23.71 20.12
N THR A 301 -15.34 23.83 19.41
CA THR A 301 -16.58 23.11 19.73
C THR A 301 -16.42 21.59 19.73
N LEU A 302 -15.37 21.07 19.09
CA LEU A 302 -15.04 19.66 19.03
C LEU A 302 -14.08 19.20 20.14
N MET A 303 -13.69 20.06 21.09
CA MET A 303 -12.81 19.69 22.19
C MET A 303 -13.30 18.45 22.94
N GLY A 304 -12.41 17.46 23.12
CA GLY A 304 -12.71 16.21 23.80
C GLY A 304 -13.46 15.17 22.96
N LYS A 305 -13.96 15.51 21.77
CA LYS A 305 -14.64 14.60 20.84
C LYS A 305 -13.64 13.74 20.05
N GLU A 306 -14.10 12.59 19.56
CA GLU A 306 -13.36 11.76 18.61
C GLU A 306 -13.67 12.22 17.17
N VAL A 307 -12.63 12.38 16.36
CA VAL A 307 -12.70 12.80 14.96
C VAL A 307 -11.92 11.82 14.08
N GLU A 308 -12.22 11.82 12.79
CA GLU A 308 -11.53 11.03 11.77
C GLU A 308 -10.57 11.93 10.99
N VAL A 309 -9.28 11.59 11.02
CA VAL A 309 -8.24 12.30 10.26
C VAL A 309 -8.00 11.52 8.98
N ARG A 310 -8.20 12.19 7.84
CA ARG A 310 -7.83 11.74 6.49
C ARG A 310 -6.61 12.55 6.06
N ALA A 311 -5.48 11.89 5.86
CA ALA A 311 -4.22 12.57 5.55
C ALA A 311 -3.61 12.03 4.26
N THR A 312 -3.50 12.89 3.25
CA THR A 312 -2.79 12.58 2.00
C THR A 312 -1.31 12.96 2.11
N GLU A 313 -0.59 12.94 0.99
CA GLU A 313 0.78 13.47 0.95
C GLU A 313 0.82 14.98 1.25
N LYS A 314 -0.19 15.73 0.78
CA LYS A 314 -0.19 17.19 0.80
C LYS A 314 -1.12 17.80 1.82
N MET A 315 -2.16 17.08 2.25
CA MET A 315 -3.23 17.64 3.07
C MET A 315 -3.57 16.75 4.27
N VAL A 316 -4.04 17.38 5.35
CA VAL A 316 -4.65 16.75 6.51
C VAL A 316 -6.05 17.32 6.66
N GLU A 317 -7.04 16.47 6.43
CA GLU A 317 -8.47 16.75 6.54
C GLU A 317 -9.03 16.08 7.78
N ILE A 318 -9.90 16.77 8.50
CA ILE A 318 -10.42 16.33 9.79
C ILE A 318 -11.94 16.35 9.72
N TYR A 319 -12.52 15.16 9.88
CA TYR A 319 -13.95 14.91 9.78
C TYR A 319 -14.56 14.64 11.16
N TYR A 320 -15.75 15.16 11.39
CA TYR A 320 -16.59 14.81 12.53
C TYR A 320 -17.97 14.45 12.01
N GLN A 321 -18.48 13.27 12.36
CA GLN A 321 -19.77 12.77 11.87
C GLN A 321 -19.89 12.81 10.34
N ARG A 322 -18.81 12.42 9.62
CA ARG A 322 -18.70 12.43 8.14
C ARG A 322 -18.71 13.80 7.47
N GLU A 323 -18.68 14.89 8.23
CA GLU A 323 -18.56 16.25 7.70
C GLU A 323 -17.14 16.78 7.87
N LEU A 324 -16.61 17.45 6.83
CA LEU A 324 -15.31 18.09 6.89
C LEU A 324 -15.37 19.29 7.85
N ARG A 325 -14.55 19.28 8.90
CA ARG A 325 -14.50 20.33 9.93
C ARG A 325 -13.27 21.20 9.86
N ALA A 326 -12.17 20.67 9.36
CA ALA A 326 -10.92 21.40 9.17
C ALA A 326 -10.09 20.73 8.07
N ALA A 327 -9.32 21.52 7.34
CA ALA A 327 -8.32 21.05 6.39
C ALA A 327 -7.02 21.85 6.56
N HIS A 328 -5.87 21.23 6.44
CA HIS A 328 -4.57 21.89 6.57
C HIS A 328 -3.57 21.33 5.56
N PRO A 329 -2.65 22.14 5.03
CA PRO A 329 -1.45 21.62 4.39
C PRO A 329 -0.70 20.69 5.36
N ARG A 330 -0.27 19.53 4.87
CA ARG A 330 0.50 18.57 5.67
C ARG A 330 1.89 19.12 5.92
N SER A 331 2.33 19.07 7.18
CA SER A 331 3.67 19.47 7.60
C SER A 331 4.46 18.26 8.10
N ALA A 332 5.72 18.16 7.65
CA ALA A 332 6.67 17.16 8.12
C ALA A 332 7.43 17.60 9.39
N ALA A 333 7.20 18.83 9.89
CA ALA A 333 7.94 19.37 11.03
C ALA A 333 7.43 18.77 12.36
N PRO A 334 8.16 17.85 13.01
CA PRO A 334 7.66 17.18 14.20
C PRO A 334 7.58 18.15 15.39
N GLY A 335 6.51 18.06 16.17
CA GLY A 335 6.31 18.86 17.36
C GLY A 335 5.86 20.31 17.11
N ARG A 336 5.62 20.69 15.84
CA ARG A 336 5.11 22.00 15.45
C ARG A 336 3.58 21.99 15.30
N TYR A 337 3.00 23.18 15.25
CA TYR A 337 1.56 23.42 15.23
C TYR A 337 1.15 24.16 13.95
N SER A 338 0.11 23.67 13.29
CA SER A 338 -0.64 24.38 12.25
C SER A 338 -1.99 24.81 12.84
N THR A 339 -2.05 26.05 13.29
CA THR A 339 -3.21 26.60 13.99
C THR A 339 -3.88 27.68 13.16
N ARG A 340 -5.16 27.48 12.83
CA ARG A 340 -6.02 28.53 12.28
C ARG A 340 -6.71 29.32 13.38
N ARG A 341 -6.78 30.65 13.23
CA ARG A 341 -7.40 31.55 14.21
C ARG A 341 -8.91 31.30 14.37
N GLU A 342 -9.59 30.99 13.28
CA GLU A 342 -11.04 30.67 13.25
C GLU A 342 -11.42 29.45 14.11
N HIS A 343 -10.46 28.56 14.37
CA HIS A 343 -10.69 27.38 15.20
C HIS A 343 -10.71 27.69 16.70
N MET A 344 -10.15 28.83 17.11
CA MET A 344 -10.08 29.23 18.51
C MET A 344 -11.46 29.74 19.01
N PRO A 345 -11.83 29.54 20.28
CA PRO A 345 -12.99 30.19 20.89
C PRO A 345 -12.90 31.72 20.79
N ALA A 346 -14.03 32.43 20.68
CA ALA A 346 -14.03 33.91 20.65
C ALA A 346 -13.29 34.53 21.85
N ALA A 347 -13.45 33.95 23.05
CA ALA A 347 -12.68 34.33 24.22
C ALA A 347 -11.18 34.09 24.05
N HIS A 348 -10.74 33.00 23.39
CA HIS A 348 -9.30 32.80 23.11
C HIS A 348 -8.80 33.69 21.97
N GLN A 349 -9.66 34.06 21.01
CA GLN A 349 -9.35 35.04 19.97
C GLN A 349 -9.19 36.46 20.52
N ALA A 350 -9.84 36.74 21.67
CA ALA A 350 -9.82 38.02 22.41
C ALA A 350 -9.00 37.98 23.72
N VAL A 351 -8.29 36.88 23.99
CA VAL A 351 -7.55 36.53 25.23
C VAL A 351 -8.38 35.80 26.32
N ASP A 352 -7.90 34.59 26.62
CA ASP A 352 -8.12 33.68 27.75
C ASP A 352 -9.54 33.17 28.10
N GLY A 353 -9.89 32.05 27.46
CA GLY A 353 -10.92 31.12 27.95
C GLY A 353 -10.35 29.80 28.51
N TRP A 354 -9.04 29.73 28.77
CA TRP A 354 -8.33 28.68 29.54
C TRP A 354 -7.08 29.34 30.08
N SER A 355 -7.00 29.51 31.39
CA SER A 355 -6.09 30.49 31.97
C SER A 355 -4.73 29.84 32.34
N PRO A 356 -3.58 30.41 31.92
CA PRO A 356 -2.25 30.02 32.40
C PRO A 356 -2.20 29.83 33.93
N GLU A 357 -2.96 30.62 34.67
CA GLU A 357 -3.08 30.58 36.13
C GLU A 357 -3.60 29.24 36.65
N ARG A 358 -4.38 28.48 35.87
CA ARG A 358 -4.81 27.12 36.27
C ARG A 358 -3.63 26.14 36.27
N PHE A 359 -2.77 26.20 35.27
CA PHE A 359 -1.56 25.35 35.22
C PHE A 359 -0.59 25.73 36.32
N ARG A 360 -0.44 27.04 36.57
CA ARG A 360 0.38 27.56 37.67
C ARG A 360 -0.13 27.14 39.03
N ARG A 361 -1.44 27.25 39.30
CA ARG A 361 -2.04 26.77 40.57
C ARG A 361 -1.73 25.28 40.83
N TRP A 362 -1.89 24.43 39.81
CA TRP A 362 -1.58 23.01 39.97
C TRP A 362 -0.06 22.76 40.14
N ALA A 363 0.77 23.55 39.46
CA ALA A 363 2.23 23.46 39.61
C ALA A 363 2.69 23.84 41.03
N VAL A 364 2.08 24.87 41.62
CA VAL A 364 2.36 25.30 43.01
C VAL A 364 2.04 24.21 44.03
N GLU A 365 1.00 23.40 43.82
CA GLU A 365 0.68 22.25 44.71
C GLU A 365 1.76 21.14 44.70
N ILE A 366 2.63 21.14 43.69
CA ILE A 366 3.76 20.20 43.57
C ILE A 366 5.01 20.84 44.16
N GLY A 367 5.32 22.08 43.76
CA GLY A 367 6.42 22.86 44.34
C GLY A 367 6.84 24.08 43.51
N PRO A 368 7.69 24.95 44.07
CA PRO A 368 8.10 26.22 43.46
C PRO A 368 8.87 26.07 42.13
N GLN A 369 9.72 25.05 42.00
CA GLN A 369 10.51 24.77 40.79
C GLN A 369 9.60 24.25 39.67
N THR A 370 8.56 23.49 40.03
CA THR A 370 7.54 23.06 39.07
C THR A 370 6.74 24.26 38.54
N ASP A 371 6.33 25.22 39.38
CA ASP A 371 5.67 26.46 38.91
C ASP A 371 6.58 27.27 37.97
N GLN A 372 7.84 27.48 38.36
CA GLN A 372 8.80 28.21 37.53
C GLN A 372 9.02 27.57 36.16
N LEU A 373 9.11 26.23 36.11
CA LEU A 373 9.24 25.52 34.84
C LEU A 373 7.97 25.65 33.97
N ILE A 374 6.79 25.54 34.57
CA ILE A 374 5.51 25.68 33.85
C ILE A 374 5.34 27.10 33.32
N ALA A 375 5.66 28.12 34.10
CA ALA A 375 5.69 29.52 33.65
C ALA A 375 6.66 29.69 32.46
N ALA A 376 7.90 29.21 32.59
CA ALA A 376 8.90 29.30 31.52
C ALA A 376 8.50 28.54 30.23
N VAL A 377 7.69 27.48 30.34
CA VAL A 377 7.16 26.73 29.20
C VAL A 377 6.01 27.49 28.52
N LEU A 378 5.14 28.14 29.30
CA LEU A 378 4.03 28.96 28.80
C LEU A 378 4.54 30.22 28.08
N ASP A 379 5.50 30.92 28.69
CA ASP A 379 6.08 32.16 28.16
C ASP A 379 6.98 31.93 26.94
N GLY A 380 7.52 30.71 26.79
CA GLY A 380 8.39 30.33 25.68
C GLY A 380 7.68 30.05 24.35
N ARG A 381 6.35 30.20 24.28
CA ARG A 381 5.54 29.98 23.06
C ARG A 381 4.83 31.26 22.66
N TYR A 382 4.75 31.50 21.35
CA TYR A 382 4.01 32.64 20.79
C TYR A 382 2.52 32.62 21.18
N HIS A 383 1.95 31.42 21.37
CA HIS A 383 0.62 31.22 21.92
C HIS A 383 0.69 30.28 23.14
N PRO A 384 0.31 30.73 24.36
CA PRO A 384 0.35 29.91 25.58
C PRO A 384 -0.40 28.58 25.46
N GLN A 385 -1.47 28.53 24.66
CA GLN A 385 -2.27 27.32 24.45
C GLN A 385 -1.45 26.18 23.81
N GLN A 386 -0.43 26.51 23.01
CA GLN A 386 0.50 25.51 22.45
C GLN A 386 1.38 24.87 23.52
N ALA A 387 1.54 25.51 24.69
CA ALA A 387 2.26 24.97 25.82
C ALA A 387 1.38 24.11 26.74
N TYR A 388 0.04 24.17 26.65
CA TYR A 388 -0.87 23.46 27.57
C TYR A 388 -0.67 21.96 27.57
N ARG A 389 -0.44 21.37 26.39
CA ARG A 389 -0.16 19.94 26.26
C ARG A 389 1.16 19.53 26.92
N THR A 390 2.17 20.40 26.83
CA THR A 390 3.47 20.19 27.50
C THR A 390 3.33 20.31 29.01
N CYS A 391 2.58 21.32 29.48
CA CYS A 391 2.30 21.54 30.89
C CYS A 391 1.56 20.35 31.52
N LEU A 392 0.48 19.86 30.88
CA LEU A 392 -0.23 18.66 31.31
C LEU A 392 0.67 17.42 31.34
N GLY A 393 1.53 17.27 30.32
CA GLY A 393 2.48 16.17 30.28
C GLY A 393 3.43 16.18 31.47
N ILE A 394 3.98 17.34 31.82
CA ILE A 394 4.90 17.52 32.96
C ILE A 394 4.15 17.27 34.28
N LEU A 395 3.03 17.94 34.51
CA LEU A 395 2.23 17.80 35.74
C LEU A 395 1.72 16.36 35.93
N GLY A 396 1.43 15.65 34.84
CA GLY A 396 1.05 14.24 34.85
C GLY A 396 2.14 13.30 35.37
N LEU A 397 3.42 13.68 35.31
CA LEU A 397 4.53 12.87 35.84
C LEU A 397 4.47 12.76 37.37
N ALA A 398 3.85 13.71 38.06
CA ALA A 398 3.68 13.68 39.51
C ALA A 398 2.91 12.43 39.96
N LYS A 399 1.93 11.98 39.16
CA LYS A 399 1.16 10.76 39.42
C LYS A 399 1.99 9.49 39.31
N ARG A 400 3.05 9.50 38.48
CA ARG A 400 3.87 8.32 38.18
C ARG A 400 5.12 8.21 39.04
N TYR A 401 5.76 9.34 39.35
CA TYR A 401 7.05 9.38 40.03
C TYR A 401 7.00 10.02 41.42
N GLY A 402 5.85 10.57 41.83
CA GLY A 402 5.71 11.33 43.08
C GLY A 402 5.98 12.82 42.90
N ARG A 403 5.50 13.64 43.84
CA ARG A 403 5.64 15.10 43.80
C ARG A 403 7.10 15.53 44.01
N ASP A 404 7.75 14.98 45.03
CA ASP A 404 9.12 15.37 45.42
C ASP A 404 10.14 15.11 44.30
N ARG A 405 10.03 13.94 43.65
CA ARG A 405 10.91 13.60 42.53
C ARG A 405 10.68 14.49 41.31
N LEU A 406 9.42 14.83 41.03
CA LEU A 406 9.10 15.76 39.94
C LEU A 406 9.68 17.15 40.23
N GLU A 407 9.57 17.62 41.46
CA GLU A 407 10.10 18.92 41.87
C GLU A 407 11.63 18.99 41.70
N ALA A 408 12.37 17.98 42.17
CA ALA A 408 13.82 17.87 41.96
C ALA A 408 14.19 17.77 40.46
N ALA A 409 13.39 17.05 39.68
CA ALA A 409 13.58 16.98 38.23
C ALA A 409 13.33 18.32 37.53
N CYS A 410 12.33 19.09 37.97
CA CYS A 410 12.04 20.43 37.48
C CYS A 410 13.17 21.40 37.81
N GLN A 411 13.73 21.34 39.02
CA GLN A 411 14.91 22.13 39.41
C GLN A 411 16.10 21.86 38.48
N ARG A 412 16.42 20.58 38.26
CA ARG A 412 17.51 20.18 37.37
C ARG A 412 17.25 20.59 35.92
N ALA A 413 16.01 20.47 35.47
CA ALA A 413 15.60 20.88 34.13
C ALA A 413 15.75 22.40 33.94
N LEU A 414 15.34 23.22 34.92
CA LEU A 414 15.51 24.67 34.90
C LEU A 414 16.98 25.08 34.84
N ALA A 415 17.83 24.49 35.69
CA ALA A 415 19.27 24.76 35.70
C ALA A 415 19.93 24.44 34.34
N ALA A 416 19.46 23.40 33.64
CA ALA A 416 19.95 23.00 32.33
C ALA A 416 19.24 23.70 31.15
N GLY A 417 18.31 24.64 31.40
CA GLY A 417 17.52 25.31 30.35
C GLY A 417 16.52 24.40 29.60
N ILE A 418 16.20 23.23 30.16
CA ILE A 418 15.34 22.21 29.55
C ILE A 418 13.87 22.54 29.81
N ARG A 419 13.16 22.98 28.77
CA ARG A 419 11.73 23.37 28.84
C ARG A 419 10.81 22.44 28.06
N SER A 420 11.03 21.12 28.16
CA SER A 420 10.25 20.13 27.42
C SER A 420 9.87 18.91 28.27
N TYR A 421 8.68 18.35 28.02
CA TYR A 421 8.22 17.11 28.66
C TYR A 421 9.23 15.97 28.52
N LYS A 422 9.80 15.76 27.32
CA LYS A 422 10.77 14.68 27.08
C LYS A 422 12.02 14.82 27.95
N GLY A 423 12.50 16.06 28.11
CA GLY A 423 13.66 16.34 28.94
C GLY A 423 13.40 16.01 30.41
N VAL A 424 12.30 16.51 30.98
CA VAL A 424 11.89 16.20 32.37
C VAL A 424 11.65 14.71 32.56
N HIS A 425 10.97 14.05 31.62
CA HIS A 425 10.73 12.61 31.67
C HIS A 425 12.04 11.81 31.61
N ASN A 426 13.03 12.23 30.81
CA ASN A 426 14.34 11.57 30.76
C ASN A 426 15.10 11.73 32.07
N ILE A 427 15.08 12.92 32.70
CA ILE A 427 15.69 13.16 34.01
C ILE A 427 15.13 12.17 35.04
N LEU A 428 13.80 12.05 35.13
CA LEU A 428 13.13 11.11 36.04
C LEU A 428 13.37 9.64 35.72
N LYS A 429 13.37 9.29 34.42
CA LYS A 429 13.59 7.92 33.95
C LYS A 429 14.98 7.42 34.29
N HIS A 430 15.99 8.27 34.14
CA HIS A 430 17.39 7.93 34.42
C HIS A 430 17.83 8.27 35.85
N LYS A 431 16.89 8.63 36.73
CA LYS A 431 17.13 8.99 38.14
C LYS A 431 18.13 10.15 38.32
N LEU A 432 18.25 11.02 37.33
CA LEU A 432 19.13 12.18 37.40
C LEU A 432 18.60 13.22 38.40
N ASP A 433 17.34 13.14 38.79
CA ASP A 433 16.75 13.91 39.88
C ASP A 433 17.36 13.60 41.26
N GLN A 434 18.09 12.49 41.40
CA GLN A 434 18.66 12.01 42.66
C GLN A 434 20.18 12.25 42.78
N LEU A 435 20.79 12.80 41.74
CA LEU A 435 22.22 13.11 41.72
C LEU A 435 22.41 14.56 42.15
N GLU A 436 23.40 14.83 43.01
CA GLU A 436 23.78 16.18 43.40
C GLU A 436 24.13 17.01 42.17
N VAL A 437 23.61 18.23 42.12
CA VAL A 437 23.93 19.19 41.08
C VAL A 437 25.26 19.84 41.47
N GLU A 438 26.36 19.44 40.82
CA GLU A 438 27.62 20.16 40.93
C GLU A 438 27.39 21.60 40.44
N GLN A 439 27.38 22.55 41.37
CA GLN A 439 27.46 23.96 41.03
C GLN A 439 28.87 24.18 40.47
N SER A 440 28.99 24.37 39.16
CA SER A 440 30.25 24.85 38.59
C SER A 440 30.55 26.22 39.23
N PRO A 441 31.65 26.38 39.97
CA PRO A 441 32.01 27.69 40.48
C PRO A 441 32.22 28.61 39.29
N VAL A 442 31.54 29.77 39.31
CA VAL A 442 31.84 30.86 38.39
C VAL A 442 33.27 31.29 38.69
N THR A 443 34.21 30.74 37.95
CA THR A 443 35.60 31.19 38.02
C THR A 443 35.64 32.48 37.21
N PRO A 444 35.86 33.66 37.82
CA PRO A 444 36.03 34.87 37.05
C PRO A 444 37.21 34.64 36.09
N LEU A 445 36.99 34.96 34.80
CA LEU A 445 38.05 34.89 33.79
C LEU A 445 39.25 35.72 34.27
N PRO A 446 40.49 35.18 34.21
CA PRO A 446 41.66 35.96 34.58
C PRO A 446 41.76 37.19 33.67
N ALA A 447 41.97 38.36 34.27
CA ALA A 447 42.18 39.59 33.55
C ALA A 447 43.49 39.50 32.75
N HIS A 448 43.39 39.28 31.44
CA HIS A 448 44.53 39.33 30.53
C HIS A 448 44.59 40.70 29.83
N ALA A 449 45.80 41.27 29.73
CA ALA A 449 46.09 42.55 29.07
C ALA A 449 45.79 42.59 27.55
N ASN A 450 45.30 41.49 26.97
CA ASN A 450 45.03 41.36 25.53
C ASN A 450 43.56 41.62 25.15
N ILE A 451 42.68 41.91 26.11
CA ILE A 451 41.29 42.30 25.82
C ILE A 451 41.27 43.81 25.57
N ARG A 452 41.29 44.21 24.29
CA ARG A 452 41.16 45.60 23.88
C ARG A 452 39.68 46.00 23.94
N GLY A 453 39.38 46.97 24.80
CA GLY A 453 38.02 47.50 24.99
C GLY A 453 37.48 48.25 23.79
N GLN A 454 36.19 48.56 23.86
CA GLN A 454 35.38 49.20 22.82
C GLN A 454 35.96 50.54 22.30
N ASN A 455 36.81 51.20 23.09
CA ASN A 455 37.50 52.44 22.73
C ASN A 455 38.65 52.28 21.72
N TYR A 456 39.05 51.05 21.35
CA TYR A 456 40.07 50.82 20.32
C TYR A 456 39.52 50.99 18.89
N TYR A 457 38.20 50.95 18.71
CA TYR A 457 37.52 51.05 17.41
C TYR A 457 36.75 52.37 17.23
N SER A 458 37.06 53.39 18.03
CA SER A 458 36.47 54.73 17.90
C SER A 458 37.25 55.60 16.93
#